data_AF-A0A3P8KN45-F1
#
_entry.id   AF-A0A3P8KN45-F1
#
_cell.length_a   1.000
_cell.length_b   1.000
_cell.length_c   1.000
_cell.angle_alpha   90.00
_cell.angle_beta   90.00
_cell.angle_gamma   90.00
#
_symmetry.space_group_name_H-M   'P 1'
#
loop_
_entity.id
_entity.type
_entity.pdbx_description
1 polymer ?
#
loop_
_entity_poly.entity_id
_entity_poly.type
_entity_poly.pdbx_seq_one_letter_code
_entity_poly.pdbx_strand_id
1 'polypeptide(L)'
;MEITQVLHKPILTEKTNVLQSSNTYTWEVDWSANKYQIKEAVEFIFKVKVVRVNILKVDKKPKRVGRFNGFTNRYKKAMITLADGDKIVYYPNEAEAQDAKKEAKVKAQKVESKKQAEAKEAEIAKKLAAKKAKVEKTTKSTTSKSATKKASTKKSTK
;
A
#
# COMPACT_ATOMS: atom_id res chain seq x y z
N MET A 1 21.10 18.05 -7.96
CA MET A 1 21.04 16.89 -8.88
C MET A 1 19.59 16.48 -8.98
N GLU A 2 19.10 16.24 -10.19
CA GLU A 2 17.71 15.81 -10.40
C GLU A 2 17.56 14.34 -10.02
N ILE A 3 16.47 14.02 -9.29
CA ILE A 3 16.18 12.66 -8.78
C ILE A 3 16.06 11.65 -9.92
N THR A 4 15.51 12.09 -11.06
CA THR A 4 15.30 11.28 -12.26
C THR A 4 16.59 10.87 -12.95
N GLN A 5 17.69 11.62 -12.78
CA GLN A 5 18.97 11.35 -13.43
C GLN A 5 19.89 10.43 -12.61
N VAL A 6 19.49 10.06 -11.40
CA VAL A 6 20.34 9.28 -10.47
C VAL A 6 20.54 7.83 -10.93
N LEU A 7 19.52 7.23 -11.56
CA LEU A 7 19.53 5.84 -12.01
C LEU A 7 19.79 5.78 -13.52
N HIS A 8 20.85 5.07 -13.93
CA HIS A 8 21.18 4.94 -15.35
C HIS A 8 20.62 3.67 -15.98
N LYS A 9 21.04 2.50 -15.50
CA LYS A 9 20.63 1.20 -16.07
C LYS A 9 20.71 0.07 -15.06
N PRO A 10 19.87 -0.97 -15.18
CA PRO A 10 20.02 -2.19 -14.39
C PRO A 10 21.28 -2.96 -14.82
N ILE A 11 21.93 -3.62 -13.88
CA ILE A 11 23.08 -4.50 -14.15
C ILE A 11 22.58 -5.94 -14.13
N LEU A 12 22.61 -6.59 -15.29
CA LEU A 12 22.18 -7.97 -15.48
C LEU A 12 23.38 -8.89 -15.64
N THR A 13 23.51 -9.82 -14.69
CA THR A 13 24.53 -10.87 -14.60
C THR A 13 23.91 -12.06 -13.88
N GLU A 14 24.53 -13.23 -13.95
CA GLU A 14 24.05 -14.43 -13.23
C GLU A 14 23.91 -14.18 -11.73
N LYS A 15 24.89 -13.50 -11.13
CA LYS A 15 24.87 -13.14 -9.71
C LYS A 15 23.71 -12.22 -9.34
N THR A 16 23.38 -11.25 -10.20
CA THR A 16 22.27 -10.32 -9.93
C THR A 16 20.92 -11.01 -10.08
N ASN A 17 20.81 -12.01 -10.96
CA ASN A 17 19.61 -12.86 -11.04
C ASN A 17 19.40 -13.66 -9.74
N VAL A 18 20.48 -14.19 -9.14
CA VAL A 18 20.38 -14.86 -7.83
C VAL A 18 19.93 -13.88 -6.73
N LEU A 19 20.51 -12.67 -6.70
CA LEU A 19 20.13 -11.61 -5.74
C LEU A 19 18.68 -11.15 -5.90
N GLN A 20 18.15 -11.20 -7.12
CA GLN A 20 16.76 -10.84 -7.40
C GLN A 20 15.77 -11.78 -6.71
N SER A 21 16.11 -13.05 -6.51
CA SER A 21 15.31 -13.98 -5.69
C SER A 21 15.22 -13.55 -4.22
N SER A 22 16.19 -12.77 -3.75
CA SER A 22 16.24 -12.17 -2.41
C SER A 22 15.81 -10.69 -2.40
N ASN A 23 14.95 -10.27 -3.34
CA ASN A 23 14.44 -8.90 -3.49
C ASN A 23 15.54 -7.82 -3.55
N THR A 24 16.75 -8.20 -3.99
CA THR A 24 17.89 -7.30 -4.09
C THR A 24 18.23 -7.05 -5.54
N TYR A 25 18.19 -5.78 -5.91
CA TYR A 25 18.31 -5.31 -7.28
C TYR A 25 19.56 -4.48 -7.48
N THR A 26 20.20 -4.64 -8.63
CA THR A 26 21.50 -4.00 -8.88
C THR A 26 21.42 -3.01 -10.02
N TRP A 27 21.82 -1.77 -9.76
CA TRP A 27 21.77 -0.66 -10.70
C TRP A 27 23.12 0.02 -10.87
N GLU A 28 23.37 0.50 -12.07
CA GLU A 28 24.37 1.52 -12.35
C GLU A 28 23.75 2.89 -12.06
N VAL A 29 24.45 3.66 -11.23
CA VAL A 29 24.00 4.96 -10.74
C VAL A 29 25.07 6.02 -10.96
N ASP A 30 24.66 7.28 -10.86
CA ASP A 30 25.58 8.40 -11.03
C ASP A 30 26.74 8.39 -10.00
N TRP A 31 27.92 8.83 -10.46
CA TRP A 31 29.15 8.81 -9.66
C TRP A 31 29.12 9.74 -8.45
N SER A 32 28.33 10.81 -8.48
CA SER A 32 28.17 11.77 -7.40
C SER A 32 26.97 11.48 -6.50
N ALA A 33 26.07 10.57 -6.89
CA ALA A 33 24.87 10.26 -6.12
C ALA A 33 25.13 9.68 -4.72
N ASN A 34 24.40 10.17 -3.72
CA ASN A 34 24.43 9.65 -2.36
C ASN A 34 23.39 8.53 -2.15
N LYS A 35 23.54 7.74 -1.08
CA LYS A 35 22.64 6.62 -0.75
C LYS A 35 21.18 7.05 -0.54
N TYR A 36 20.97 8.21 0.07
CA TYR A 36 19.63 8.78 0.29
C TYR A 36 18.96 9.15 -1.03
N GLN A 37 19.69 9.78 -1.94
CA GLN A 37 19.19 10.16 -3.27
C GLN A 37 18.82 8.93 -4.11
N ILE A 38 19.64 7.87 -4.06
CA ILE A 38 19.34 6.61 -4.75
C ILE A 38 18.06 5.97 -4.20
N LYS A 39 17.90 6.01 -2.87
CA LYS A 39 16.67 5.52 -2.22
C LYS A 39 15.45 6.30 -2.72
N GLU A 40 15.48 7.63 -2.64
CA GLU A 40 14.40 8.51 -3.07
C GLU A 40 14.07 8.32 -4.55
N ALA A 41 15.09 8.20 -5.41
CA ALA A 41 14.90 7.99 -6.85
C ALA A 41 14.18 6.66 -7.15
N VAL A 42 14.58 5.58 -6.50
CA VAL A 42 13.94 4.27 -6.68
C VAL A 42 12.51 4.29 -6.15
N GLU A 43 12.27 4.85 -4.96
CA GLU A 43 10.92 4.97 -4.40
C GLU A 43 10.02 5.84 -5.29
N PHE A 44 10.54 6.93 -5.86
CA PHE A 44 9.80 7.84 -6.72
C PHE A 44 9.44 7.23 -8.09
N ILE A 45 10.42 6.62 -8.77
CA ILE A 45 10.24 6.09 -10.13
C ILE A 45 9.37 4.83 -10.13
N PHE A 46 9.64 3.90 -9.20
CA PHE A 46 9.01 2.58 -9.18
C PHE A 46 7.84 2.47 -8.20
N LYS A 47 7.62 3.48 -7.35
CA LYS A 47 6.57 3.47 -6.31
C LYS A 47 6.65 2.26 -5.38
N VAL A 48 7.87 1.84 -5.07
CA VAL A 48 8.20 0.71 -4.18
C VAL A 48 8.78 1.21 -2.87
N LYS A 49 8.85 0.37 -1.84
CA LYS A 49 9.53 0.66 -0.58
C LYS A 49 10.93 0.06 -0.54
N VAL A 50 11.91 0.89 -0.22
CA VAL A 50 13.32 0.47 -0.13
C VAL A 50 13.71 0.29 1.34
N VAL A 51 14.20 -0.91 1.68
CA VAL A 51 14.69 -1.26 3.02
C VAL A 51 16.13 -0.80 3.19
N ARG A 52 17.00 -1.19 2.26
CA ARG A 52 18.45 -0.98 2.36
C ARG A 52 19.06 -0.71 1.00
N VAL A 53 20.10 0.12 0.99
CA VAL A 53 20.92 0.37 -0.20
C VAL A 53 22.39 0.15 0.15
N ASN A 54 23.11 -0.61 -0.67
CA ASN A 54 24.54 -0.84 -0.57
C ASN A 54 25.18 -0.30 -1.84
N ILE A 55 26.29 0.44 -1.71
CA ILE A 55 26.93 1.12 -2.83
C ILE A 55 28.38 0.68 -2.91
N LEU A 56 28.86 0.47 -4.12
CA LEU A 56 30.26 0.22 -4.41
C LEU A 56 30.68 0.99 -5.66
N LYS A 57 31.92 1.49 -5.66
CA LYS A 57 32.53 2.15 -6.80
C LYS A 57 33.27 1.09 -7.63
N VAL A 58 33.04 1.08 -8.93
CA VAL A 58 33.74 0.20 -9.87
C VAL A 58 34.71 1.06 -10.67
N ASP A 59 35.99 0.78 -10.49
CA ASP A 59 37.05 1.52 -11.17
C ASP A 59 37.12 1.20 -12.66
N LYS A 60 37.63 2.18 -13.40
CA LYS A 60 37.90 2.06 -14.82
C LYS A 60 38.95 0.99 -15.09
N LYS A 61 38.68 0.11 -16.05
CA LYS A 61 39.64 -0.92 -16.49
C LYS A 61 40.38 -0.44 -17.73
N PRO A 62 41.71 -0.62 -17.82
CA PRO A 62 42.45 -0.29 -19.04
C PRO A 62 41.93 -1.16 -20.19
N LYS A 63 41.73 -0.53 -21.34
CA LYS A 63 41.29 -1.17 -22.59
C LYS A 63 42.08 -0.60 -23.75
N ARG A 64 42.31 -1.42 -24.76
CA ARG A 64 43.03 -1.03 -25.97
C ARG A 64 42.14 -1.27 -27.18
N VAL A 65 42.09 -0.29 -28.07
CA VAL A 65 41.42 -0.39 -29.37
C VAL A 65 42.44 -0.03 -30.44
N GLY A 66 42.99 -1.05 -31.10
CA GLY A 66 44.05 -0.91 -32.11
C GLY A 66 45.33 -0.26 -31.53
N ARG A 67 45.67 0.94 -32.02
CA ARG A 67 46.83 1.73 -31.56
C ARG A 67 46.54 2.54 -30.29
N PHE A 68 45.26 2.78 -29.97
CA PHE A 68 44.89 3.66 -28.86
C PHE A 68 44.72 2.87 -27.56
N ASN A 69 45.41 3.35 -26.52
CA ASN A 69 45.23 2.89 -25.14
C ASN A 69 44.26 3.84 -24.44
N GLY A 70 43.24 3.29 -23.80
CA GLY A 70 42.24 4.04 -23.07
C GLY A 70 41.72 3.26 -21.86
N PHE A 71 40.60 3.71 -21.32
CA PHE A 71 39.96 3.07 -20.18
C PHE A 71 38.46 2.92 -20.44
N THR A 72 37.86 1.88 -19.88
CA THR A 72 36.39 1.79 -19.78
C THR A 72 35.88 2.87 -18.82
N ASN A 73 34.64 3.33 -19.02
CA ASN A 73 34.05 4.27 -18.09
C ASN A 73 33.94 3.66 -16.68
N ARG A 74 34.26 4.47 -15.66
CA ARG A 74 33.99 4.09 -14.27
C ARG A 74 32.51 4.27 -13.98
N TYR A 75 31.98 3.49 -13.05
CA TYR A 75 30.59 3.62 -12.64
C TYR A 75 30.40 3.24 -11.18
N LYS A 76 29.30 3.71 -10.60
CA LYS A 76 28.91 3.34 -9.25
C LYS A 76 27.82 2.29 -9.35
N LYS A 77 27.95 1.21 -8.59
CA LYS A 77 26.99 0.13 -8.50
C LYS A 77 26.22 0.25 -7.19
N ALA A 78 24.90 0.24 -7.27
CA ALA A 78 24.00 0.22 -6.13
C ALA A 78 23.24 -1.10 -6.08
N MET A 79 23.34 -1.82 -4.96
CA MET A 79 22.50 -2.96 -4.62
C MET A 79 21.39 -2.48 -3.69
N ILE A 80 20.15 -2.57 -4.13
CA ILE A 80 18.97 -2.02 -3.48
C ILE A 80 18.09 -3.18 -3.04
N THR A 81 17.87 -3.31 -1.74
CA THR A 81 16.98 -4.30 -1.14
C THR A 81 15.61 -3.66 -0.92
N LEU A 82 14.58 -4.23 -1.53
CA LEU A 82 13.20 -3.79 -1.37
C LEU A 82 12.52 -4.44 -0.18
N ALA A 83 11.37 -3.88 0.20
CA ALA A 83 10.46 -4.51 1.16
C ALA A 83 9.80 -5.75 0.54
N ASP A 84 9.36 -6.67 1.40
CA ASP A 84 8.67 -7.87 0.96
C ASP A 84 7.35 -7.53 0.26
N GLY A 85 7.16 -8.09 -0.93
CA GLY A 85 5.98 -7.87 -1.76
C GLY A 85 6.16 -6.84 -2.88
N ASP A 86 7.20 -6.00 -2.80
CA ASP A 86 7.57 -5.08 -3.88
C ASP A 86 8.50 -5.78 -4.88
N LYS A 87 8.19 -5.62 -6.17
CA LYS A 87 8.97 -6.21 -7.27
C LYS A 87 9.15 -5.18 -8.37
N ILE A 88 10.39 -5.07 -8.86
CA ILE A 88 10.74 -4.29 -10.05
C ILE A 88 10.75 -5.24 -11.25
N VAL A 89 10.11 -4.83 -12.35
CA VAL A 89 10.07 -5.56 -13.62
C VAL A 89 11.15 -5.02 -14.55
N TYR A 90 12.02 -5.89 -15.04
CA TYR A 90 13.06 -5.54 -16.01
C TYR A 90 12.76 -6.02 -17.42
N TYR A 91 12.12 -7.18 -17.51
CA TYR A 91 11.89 -7.83 -18.78
C TYR A 91 10.49 -7.47 -19.27
N PRO A 92 10.35 -6.94 -20.50
CA PRO A 92 9.04 -6.61 -21.05
C PRO A 92 8.10 -7.83 -21.06
N ASN A 93 8.63 -9.03 -21.27
CA ASN A 93 7.85 -10.27 -21.24
C ASN A 93 7.26 -10.62 -19.87
N GLU A 94 7.84 -10.13 -18.76
CA GLU A 94 7.30 -10.33 -17.42
C GLU A 94 6.19 -9.34 -17.06
N ALA A 95 6.09 -8.21 -17.77
CA ALA A 95 5.10 -7.18 -17.50
C ALA A 95 3.67 -7.73 -17.72
N GLU A 96 3.45 -8.45 -18.82
CA GLU A 96 2.15 -9.06 -19.16
C GLU A 96 1.67 -10.06 -18.09
N ALA A 97 2.60 -10.75 -17.42
CA ALA A 97 2.28 -11.70 -16.37
C ALA A 97 1.91 -11.03 -15.02
N GLN A 98 2.37 -9.79 -14.79
CA GLN A 98 2.11 -9.06 -13.55
C GLN A 98 0.80 -8.27 -13.59
N ASP A 99 0.42 -7.77 -14.76
CA ASP A 99 -0.86 -7.09 -14.94
C ASP A 99 -2.03 -8.07 -14.73
N ALA A 100 -1.91 -9.31 -15.18
CA ALA A 100 -2.89 -10.37 -14.87
C ALA A 100 -3.01 -10.67 -13.35
N LYS A 101 -1.89 -10.64 -12.61
CA LYS A 101 -1.88 -10.89 -11.14
C LYS A 101 -2.39 -9.69 -10.34
N LYS A 102 -2.10 -8.45 -10.78
CA LYS A 102 -2.64 -7.22 -10.19
C LYS A 102 -4.16 -7.15 -10.42
N GLU A 103 -4.64 -7.50 -11.61
CA GLU A 103 -6.08 -7.58 -11.90
C GLU A 103 -6.79 -8.63 -11.03
N ALA A 104 -6.16 -9.77 -10.75
CA ALA A 104 -6.73 -10.78 -9.86
C ALA A 104 -6.84 -10.30 -8.39
N LYS A 105 -5.82 -9.60 -7.87
CA LYS A 105 -5.87 -8.99 -6.52
C LYS A 105 -6.90 -7.86 -6.42
N VAL A 106 -7.02 -7.03 -7.44
CA VAL A 106 -8.03 -5.95 -7.50
C VAL A 106 -9.45 -6.52 -7.57
N LYS A 107 -9.65 -7.63 -8.29
CA LYS A 107 -10.93 -8.37 -8.32
C LYS A 107 -11.26 -9.02 -6.97
N ALA A 108 -10.27 -9.55 -6.24
CA ALA A 108 -10.48 -10.12 -4.90
C ALA A 108 -10.88 -9.05 -3.86
N GLN A 109 -10.20 -7.89 -3.85
CA GLN A 109 -10.52 -6.79 -2.92
C GLN A 109 -11.89 -6.17 -3.19
N LYS A 110 -12.33 -6.11 -4.46
CA LYS A 110 -13.68 -5.61 -4.83
C LYS A 110 -14.82 -6.54 -4.39
N VAL A 111 -14.55 -7.83 -4.26
CA VAL A 111 -15.51 -8.83 -3.77
C VAL A 111 -15.60 -8.81 -2.24
N GLU A 112 -14.49 -8.60 -1.53
CA GLU A 112 -14.45 -8.45 -0.08
C GLU A 112 -15.09 -7.14 0.40
N SER A 113 -14.86 -6.02 -0.30
CA SER A 113 -15.50 -4.74 0.03
C SER A 113 -17.02 -4.76 -0.18
N LYS A 114 -17.53 -5.57 -1.13
CA LYS A 114 -18.97 -5.76 -1.36
C LYS A 114 -19.64 -6.54 -0.22
N LYS A 115 -19.01 -7.62 0.26
CA LYS A 115 -19.52 -8.42 1.39
C LYS A 115 -19.52 -7.64 2.71
N GLN A 116 -18.53 -6.76 2.91
CA GLN A 116 -18.45 -5.92 4.11
C GLN A 116 -19.45 -4.73 4.10
N ALA A 117 -19.88 -4.27 2.92
CA ALA A 117 -20.91 -3.25 2.79
C ALA A 117 -22.31 -3.80 3.13
N GLU A 118 -22.68 -4.97 2.60
CA GLU A 118 -23.95 -5.65 2.92
C GLU A 118 -24.08 -6.00 4.42
N ALA A 119 -22.97 -6.43 5.05
CA ALA A 119 -22.96 -6.73 6.48
C ALA A 119 -23.17 -5.48 7.36
N LYS A 120 -22.62 -4.32 6.95
CA LYS A 120 -22.80 -3.05 7.66
C LYS A 120 -24.21 -2.48 7.47
N GLU A 121 -24.80 -2.61 6.29
CA GLU A 121 -26.18 -2.17 6.02
C GLU A 121 -27.22 -3.00 6.82
N ALA A 122 -27.00 -4.31 6.95
CA ALA A 122 -27.86 -5.18 7.76
C ALA A 122 -27.80 -4.88 9.27
N GLU A 123 -26.64 -4.45 9.79
CA GLU A 123 -26.48 -4.07 11.20
C GLU A 123 -27.18 -2.72 11.51
N ILE A 124 -27.11 -1.77 10.57
CA ILE A 124 -27.79 -0.47 10.66
C ILE A 124 -29.32 -0.65 10.64
N ALA A 125 -29.84 -1.56 9.82
CA ALA A 125 -31.28 -1.88 9.79
C ALA A 125 -31.77 -2.49 11.11
N LYS A 126 -30.98 -3.38 11.74
CA LYS A 126 -31.30 -3.95 13.06
C LYS A 126 -31.32 -2.88 14.17
N LYS A 127 -30.39 -1.91 14.15
CA LYS A 127 -30.37 -0.78 15.10
C LYS A 127 -31.55 0.18 14.89
N LEU A 128 -31.98 0.41 13.64
CA LEU A 128 -33.17 1.20 13.31
C LEU A 128 -34.47 0.54 13.76
N ALA A 129 -34.60 -0.78 13.61
CA ALA A 129 -35.76 -1.55 14.09
C ALA A 129 -35.86 -1.55 15.63
N ALA A 130 -34.73 -1.69 16.33
CA ALA A 130 -34.69 -1.58 17.79
C ALA A 130 -35.05 -0.17 18.30
N LYS A 131 -34.68 0.87 17.55
CA LYS A 131 -35.04 2.27 17.87
C LYS A 131 -36.54 2.52 17.64
N LYS A 132 -37.14 1.97 16.57
CA LYS A 132 -38.60 2.03 16.34
C LYS A 132 -39.40 1.26 17.40
N ALA A 133 -38.93 0.07 17.82
CA ALA A 133 -39.56 -0.70 18.89
C ALA A 133 -39.49 -0.01 20.27
N LYS A 134 -38.46 0.81 20.53
CA LYS A 134 -38.34 1.63 21.75
C LYS A 134 -39.27 2.85 21.71
N VAL A 135 -39.55 3.39 20.53
CA VAL A 135 -40.52 4.47 20.31
C VAL A 135 -41.96 3.95 20.42
N GLU A 136 -42.28 2.74 19.94
CA GLU A 136 -43.60 2.11 20.13
C GLU A 136 -43.90 1.70 21.58
N LYS A 137 -42.88 1.34 22.37
CA LYS A 137 -43.05 1.08 23.81
C LYS A 137 -43.24 2.35 24.64
N THR A 138 -42.80 3.52 24.16
CA THR A 138 -43.00 4.81 24.83
C THR A 138 -44.28 5.53 24.43
N THR A 139 -44.88 5.20 23.28
CA THR A 139 -46.21 5.74 22.89
C THR A 139 -47.39 4.95 23.47
N LYS A 140 -47.23 3.69 23.89
CA LYS A 140 -48.27 2.93 24.62
C LYS A 140 -48.33 3.21 26.13
N SER A 141 -47.30 3.78 26.74
CA SER A 141 -47.29 4.09 28.19
C SER A 141 -47.93 5.45 28.56
N THR A 142 -48.31 6.25 27.56
CA THR A 142 -48.85 7.61 27.80
C THR A 142 -50.38 7.69 27.66
N THR A 143 -51.08 6.56 27.45
CA THR A 143 -52.56 6.52 27.34
C THR A 143 -53.27 5.84 28.51
N SER A 144 -52.58 5.46 29.60
CA SER A 144 -53.18 4.77 30.75
C SER A 144 -53.14 5.53 32.09
N LYS A 145 -52.79 6.82 32.10
CA LYS A 145 -52.79 7.67 33.32
C LYS A 145 -53.84 8.79 33.34
N SER A 146 -54.99 8.62 32.68
CA SER A 146 -56.14 9.55 32.81
C SER A 146 -57.48 8.85 33.06
N ALA A 147 -57.53 7.91 34.00
CA ALA A 147 -58.72 7.45 34.71
C ALA A 147 -58.17 6.77 35.98
N THR A 148 -58.38 7.21 37.22
CA THR A 148 -59.66 7.37 37.92
C THR A 148 -59.31 7.99 39.27
N LYS A 149 -59.59 9.28 39.54
CA LYS A 149 -59.61 9.78 40.92
C LYS A 149 -61.05 9.64 41.42
N LYS A 150 -61.29 8.48 42.02
CA LYS A 150 -62.57 7.99 42.54
C LYS A 150 -63.04 8.89 43.68
N ALA A 151 -64.30 9.33 43.58
CA ALA A 151 -65.05 9.99 44.64
C ALA A 151 -65.35 9.04 45.82
N SER A 152 -65.31 9.56 47.05
CA SER A 152 -66.15 9.20 48.23
C SER A 152 -65.49 9.78 49.50
N THR A 153 -66.11 10.40 50.51
CA THR A 153 -67.50 10.76 50.84
C THR A 153 -67.48 11.57 52.15
N LYS A 154 -68.35 12.58 52.24
CA LYS A 154 -69.13 13.06 53.42
C LYS A 154 -68.47 13.34 54.81
N LYS A 155 -68.63 14.62 55.20
CA LYS A 155 -69.44 15.14 56.34
C LYS A 155 -68.85 15.04 57.77
N SER A 156 -68.52 16.18 58.39
CA SER A 156 -68.91 16.53 59.78
C SER A 156 -68.46 17.96 60.20
N THR A 157 -69.43 18.87 60.40
CA THR A 157 -69.60 19.81 61.56
C THR A 157 -68.36 20.47 62.19
N LYS A 158 -68.25 21.79 62.31
CA LYS A 158 -69.08 22.69 63.14
C LYS A 158 -68.84 24.14 62.69
#